data_AF-A0A069DZC1-F1
#
_entry.id   AF-A0A069DZC1-F1
#
_cell.length_a   1.000
_cell.length_b   1.000
_cell.length_c   1.000
_cell.angle_alpha   90.00
_cell.angle_beta   90.00
_cell.angle_gamma   90.00
#
_symmetry.space_group_name_H-M   'P 1'
#
loop_
_entity.id
_entity.type
_entity.pdbx_description
1 polymer ?
#
loop_
_entity_poly.entity_id
_entity_poly.type
_entity_poly.pdbx_seq_one_letter_code
_entity_poly.pdbx_strand_id
1 'polypeptide(L)'
;MGIRGLETYLERNSKGACYKVDIKEIISRYRQETGKNPKIVIDGMSVLNHLYNKKLPWLSGGQLKEFYEVIREFIIAFISLGAELISFFDGSPAATKRSAWIKRRLETLADTYALFDDLVSGADPLQIQNDRRSMIPPNSGCVIMHVFHIYGCKVYKTILECDAEISKFALKNDCLAILAQDSDFVIYEGAHYYWSIKNFDLDTMTTLNYDRIKLANSLRIPPQHLPLVASLMGNDVVPYDLVMPFKKVLLRSLSRKNYVDFSTCIERVSDYVRRLPVGPAIYNYLPQIAKEVFCDESKTGLLYDSLLSYDLHTESPDIFKTGNDHWDSILELVREHHINGYGPACLYGIVHEQRFWASTGLEDFRINDLPPAQLVLRKLRQHIYGILLNEKPLANNQIYHEVKELVMTGPTSLESDVIVNAIPPQVEHPGLKILWNEKDRSIDNIRWSLVGEAVQISPTLIYRLPAHLIVPSLALSYLLKQGLVVSKWEIDAVLSSAIVLRELSPDNLKSLPLKIPDTRSIRLQTIFTRTYACIIILLQVCGNPLPFDNIVATNYQDGKLFLLKYTDAKNGCSISKLCDYKVNHIETFNLITDFISAAS
;
A
#
# COMPACT_ATOMS: atom_id res chain seq x y z
N MET A 1 -2.71 -9.45 11.81
CA MET A 1 -3.70 -9.46 10.70
C MET A 1 -4.20 -10.89 10.54
N GLY A 2 -5.29 -11.08 9.80
CA GLY A 2 -6.01 -12.36 9.70
C GLY A 2 -6.71 -12.82 10.98
N ILE A 3 -6.56 -14.11 11.29
CA ILE A 3 -7.32 -14.78 12.36
C ILE A 3 -6.91 -14.29 13.74
N ARG A 4 -7.89 -13.73 14.45
CA ARG A 4 -7.66 -13.06 15.73
C ARG A 4 -7.13 -14.03 16.80
N GLY A 5 -5.92 -13.75 17.28
CA GLY A 5 -5.27 -14.51 18.35
C GLY A 5 -4.42 -15.70 17.89
N LEU A 6 -4.44 -16.05 16.60
CA LEU A 6 -3.71 -17.21 16.07
C LEU A 6 -2.20 -17.04 16.16
N GLU A 7 -1.67 -15.86 15.79
CA GLU A 7 -0.22 -15.57 15.93
C GLU A 7 0.26 -15.77 17.38
N THR A 8 -0.47 -15.20 18.35
CA THR A 8 -0.12 -15.36 19.78
C THR A 8 -0.21 -16.81 20.23
N TYR A 9 -1.21 -17.56 19.75
CA TYR A 9 -1.31 -18.99 20.02
C TYR A 9 -0.12 -19.76 19.43
N LEU A 10 0.26 -19.49 18.19
CA LEU A 10 1.41 -20.09 17.53
C LEU A 10 2.70 -19.86 18.34
N GLU A 11 3.00 -18.62 18.67
CA GLU A 11 4.25 -18.25 19.35
C GLU A 11 4.33 -18.75 20.81
N ARG A 12 3.20 -18.87 21.53
CA ARG A 12 3.21 -19.13 22.98
C ARG A 12 2.68 -20.49 23.41
N ASN A 13 1.78 -21.10 22.63
CA ASN A 13 0.98 -22.24 23.08
C ASN A 13 1.01 -23.43 22.11
N SER A 14 1.24 -23.18 20.81
CA SER A 14 1.33 -24.26 19.82
C SER A 14 2.57 -25.09 20.11
N LYS A 15 2.39 -26.34 20.53
CA LYS A 15 3.48 -27.25 20.92
C LYS A 15 4.40 -27.56 19.73
N GLY A 16 5.34 -26.67 19.44
CA GLY A 16 6.33 -26.78 18.38
C GLY A 16 5.87 -26.33 16.98
N ALA A 17 4.68 -25.74 16.83
CA ALA A 17 4.23 -25.24 15.52
C ALA A 17 4.81 -23.86 15.16
N CYS A 18 5.48 -23.20 16.11
CA CYS A 18 6.32 -22.05 15.88
C CYS A 18 7.76 -22.39 16.30
N TYR A 19 8.74 -22.18 15.41
CA TYR A 19 10.14 -22.42 15.72
C TYR A 19 11.06 -21.50 14.91
N LYS A 20 12.22 -21.19 15.47
CA LYS A 20 13.24 -20.38 14.79
C LYS A 20 13.89 -21.20 13.66
N VAL A 21 14.13 -20.55 12.53
CA VAL A 21 14.79 -21.12 11.36
C VAL A 21 15.99 -20.28 10.93
N ASP A 22 17.01 -20.96 10.42
CA ASP A 22 18.12 -20.37 9.68
C ASP A 22 17.81 -20.45 8.18
N ILE A 23 17.59 -19.30 7.55
CA ILE A 23 17.22 -19.24 6.13
C ILE A 23 18.37 -19.69 5.24
N LYS A 24 19.62 -19.44 5.64
CA LYS A 24 20.82 -19.84 4.88
C LYS A 24 20.92 -21.36 4.83
N GLU A 25 20.69 -22.02 5.95
CA GLU A 25 20.69 -23.48 6.03
C GLU A 25 19.56 -24.08 5.18
N ILE A 26 18.33 -23.56 5.31
CA ILE A 26 17.17 -24.07 4.55
C ILE A 26 17.39 -23.92 3.04
N ILE A 27 17.84 -22.75 2.58
CA ILE A 27 18.11 -22.50 1.16
C ILE A 27 19.22 -23.45 0.65
N SER A 28 20.29 -23.61 1.43
CA SER A 28 21.41 -24.49 1.06
C SER A 28 20.96 -25.94 0.93
N ARG A 29 20.16 -26.42 1.89
CA ARG A 29 19.59 -27.78 1.89
C ARG A 29 18.67 -27.98 0.70
N TYR A 30 17.74 -27.07 0.45
CA TYR A 30 16.82 -27.14 -0.70
C TYR A 30 17.58 -27.26 -2.02
N ARG A 31 18.66 -26.49 -2.19
CA ARG A 31 19.51 -26.55 -3.39
C ARG A 31 20.23 -27.90 -3.52
N GLN A 32 20.74 -28.45 -2.42
CA GLN A 32 21.38 -29.76 -2.41
C GLN A 32 20.40 -30.89 -2.76
N GLU A 33 19.18 -30.82 -2.25
CA GLU A 33 18.15 -31.85 -2.44
C GLU A 33 17.50 -31.78 -3.83
N THR A 34 17.29 -30.58 -4.38
CA THR A 34 16.50 -30.39 -5.61
C THR A 34 17.31 -29.99 -6.83
N GLY A 35 18.53 -29.46 -6.65
CA GLY A 35 19.34 -28.86 -7.70
C GLY A 35 18.77 -27.54 -8.26
N LYS A 36 17.71 -26.98 -7.67
CA LYS A 36 17.03 -25.77 -8.14
C LYS A 36 17.27 -24.59 -7.20
N ASN A 37 17.14 -23.36 -7.72
CA ASN A 37 17.09 -22.16 -6.90
C ASN A 37 15.72 -22.07 -6.21
N PRO A 38 15.66 -21.80 -4.89
CA PRO A 38 14.40 -21.71 -4.19
C PRO A 38 13.65 -20.41 -4.55
N LYS A 39 12.34 -20.53 -4.72
CA LYS A 39 11.44 -19.38 -4.89
C LYS A 39 10.88 -18.96 -3.53
N ILE A 40 10.98 -17.67 -3.23
CA ILE A 40 10.41 -17.06 -2.02
C ILE A 40 9.39 -16.05 -2.47
N VAL A 41 8.14 -16.26 -2.05
CA VAL A 41 7.04 -15.34 -2.32
C VAL A 41 6.93 -14.36 -1.15
N ILE A 42 6.77 -13.08 -1.47
CA ILE A 42 6.77 -11.98 -0.51
C ILE A 42 5.41 -11.30 -0.55
N ASP A 43 4.79 -11.14 0.62
CA ASP A 43 3.75 -10.13 0.84
C ASP A 43 4.44 -8.75 0.92
N GLY A 44 4.34 -8.01 -0.18
CA GLY A 44 4.99 -6.71 -0.36
C GLY A 44 4.49 -5.65 0.62
N MET A 45 3.22 -5.70 1.03
CA MET A 45 2.69 -4.76 2.02
C MET A 45 3.20 -5.08 3.42
N SER A 46 3.28 -6.35 3.81
CA SER A 46 3.89 -6.75 5.09
C SER A 46 5.37 -6.40 5.14
N VAL A 47 6.14 -6.66 4.08
CA VAL A 47 7.57 -6.30 3.98
C VAL A 47 7.77 -4.79 3.98
N LEU A 48 6.99 -4.03 3.22
CA LEU A 48 7.05 -2.56 3.24
C LEU A 48 6.87 -2.03 4.66
N ASN A 49 5.82 -2.50 5.35
CA ASN A 49 5.51 -2.03 6.70
C ASN A 49 6.64 -2.37 7.69
N HIS A 50 7.19 -3.59 7.59
CA HIS A 50 8.25 -4.01 8.48
C HIS A 50 9.55 -3.23 8.25
N LEU A 51 10.04 -3.21 7.00
CA LEU A 51 11.31 -2.59 6.65
C LEU A 51 11.31 -1.09 6.96
N TYR A 52 10.21 -0.41 6.69
CA TYR A 52 10.09 1.01 6.99
C TYR A 52 10.08 1.25 8.50
N ASN A 53 9.13 0.66 9.22
CA ASN A 53 8.88 0.99 10.63
C ASN A 53 10.00 0.52 11.57
N LYS A 54 10.74 -0.54 11.21
CA LYS A 54 11.85 -1.06 12.04
C LYS A 54 13.11 -0.21 11.93
N LYS A 55 13.30 0.52 10.82
CA LYS A 55 14.58 1.17 10.50
C LYS A 55 14.48 2.69 10.35
N LEU A 56 13.29 3.25 10.11
CA LEU A 56 13.13 4.64 9.67
C LEU A 56 12.07 5.41 10.46
N PRO A 57 12.25 6.73 10.64
CA PRO A 57 11.23 7.58 11.20
C PRO A 57 10.08 7.77 10.21
N TRP A 58 8.84 7.60 10.68
CA TRP A 58 7.64 7.78 9.85
C TRP A 58 7.04 9.18 10.03
N LEU A 59 7.23 9.76 11.22
CA LEU A 59 6.67 11.04 11.61
C LEU A 59 7.19 12.21 10.77
N SER A 60 8.43 12.12 10.27
CA SER A 60 9.05 13.14 9.43
C SER A 60 8.51 13.20 7.99
N GLY A 61 7.60 12.33 7.57
CA GLY A 61 6.98 12.41 6.23
C GLY A 61 7.78 11.79 5.08
N GLY A 62 8.80 10.96 5.37
CA GLY A 62 9.41 10.05 4.39
C GLY A 62 10.93 10.13 4.25
N GLN A 63 11.68 9.12 4.71
CA GLN A 63 13.13 8.92 4.49
C GLN A 63 13.36 7.99 3.30
N LEU A 64 12.99 8.44 2.09
CA LEU A 64 12.85 7.52 0.95
C LEU A 64 14.21 7.05 0.39
N LYS A 65 15.26 7.86 0.47
CA LYS A 65 16.60 7.47 0.03
C LYS A 65 17.22 6.44 0.97
N GLU A 66 17.04 6.59 2.28
CA GLU A 66 17.42 5.56 3.25
C GLU A 66 16.55 4.31 3.11
N PHE A 67 15.25 4.46 2.80
CA PHE A 67 14.37 3.32 2.57
C PHE A 67 14.79 2.49 1.36
N TYR A 68 15.20 3.16 0.27
CA TYR A 68 15.80 2.49 -0.89
C TYR A 68 16.95 1.58 -0.47
N GLU A 69 17.87 2.06 0.37
CA GLU A 69 19.01 1.27 0.84
C GLU A 69 18.59 0.09 1.70
N VAL A 70 17.64 0.28 2.62
CA VAL A 70 17.11 -0.82 3.45
C VAL A 70 16.48 -1.91 2.57
N ILE A 71 15.74 -1.54 1.53
CA ILE A 71 15.14 -2.51 0.60
C ILE A 71 16.23 -3.21 -0.22
N ARG A 72 17.22 -2.46 -0.71
CA ARG A 72 18.36 -3.00 -1.48
C ARG A 72 19.10 -4.06 -0.67
N GLU A 73 19.48 -3.74 0.56
CA GLU A 73 20.17 -4.68 1.47
C GLU A 73 19.34 -5.94 1.70
N PHE A 74 18.03 -5.79 1.93
CA PHE A 74 17.10 -6.89 2.09
C PHE A 74 17.07 -7.81 0.86
N ILE A 75 16.94 -7.25 -0.36
CA ILE A 75 16.90 -8.05 -1.60
C ILE A 75 18.23 -8.76 -1.84
N ILE A 76 19.35 -8.03 -1.72
CA ILE A 76 20.69 -8.58 -1.93
C ILE A 76 20.98 -9.74 -0.97
N ALA A 77 20.54 -9.65 0.28
CA ALA A 77 20.74 -10.72 1.25
C ALA A 77 20.14 -12.05 0.77
N PHE A 78 18.92 -12.06 0.23
CA PHE A 78 18.29 -13.27 -0.31
C PHE A 78 18.89 -13.71 -1.66
N ILE A 79 19.12 -12.78 -2.58
CA ILE A 79 19.68 -13.10 -3.90
C ILE A 79 21.09 -13.70 -3.76
N SER A 80 21.90 -13.22 -2.80
CA SER A 80 23.24 -13.75 -2.54
C SER A 80 23.23 -15.22 -2.10
N LEU A 81 22.12 -15.69 -1.52
CA LEU A 81 21.91 -17.09 -1.15
C LEU A 81 21.42 -17.96 -2.33
N GLY A 82 21.12 -17.33 -3.47
CA GLY A 82 20.61 -17.97 -4.67
C GLY A 82 19.09 -18.10 -4.71
N ALA A 83 18.34 -17.32 -3.92
CA ALA A 83 16.89 -17.30 -3.95
C ALA A 83 16.34 -16.43 -5.10
N GLU A 84 15.25 -16.89 -5.72
CA GLU A 84 14.41 -16.09 -6.61
C GLU A 84 13.30 -15.42 -5.77
N LEU A 85 13.22 -14.09 -5.80
CA LEU A 85 12.20 -13.33 -5.07
C LEU A 85 11.02 -12.95 -5.98
N ILE A 86 9.81 -13.22 -5.48
CA ILE A 86 8.56 -12.86 -6.14
C ILE A 86 7.70 -12.08 -5.14
N SER A 87 7.44 -10.81 -5.39
CA SER A 87 6.62 -9.97 -4.52
C SER A 87 5.23 -9.74 -5.09
N PHE A 88 4.22 -9.79 -4.22
CA PHE A 88 2.86 -9.40 -4.51
C PHE A 88 2.49 -8.17 -3.68
N PHE A 89 1.81 -7.20 -4.29
CA PHE A 89 1.24 -6.04 -3.61
C PHE A 89 -0.28 -6.03 -3.78
N ASP A 90 -0.97 -5.47 -2.78
CA ASP A 90 -2.42 -5.36 -2.81
C ASP A 90 -2.90 -4.59 -4.05
N GLY A 91 -3.96 -5.12 -4.65
CA GLY A 91 -4.72 -4.44 -5.69
C GLY A 91 -5.56 -3.27 -5.20
N SER A 92 -6.48 -2.82 -6.07
CA SER A 92 -7.52 -1.87 -5.65
C SER A 92 -8.43 -2.56 -4.63
N PRO A 93 -8.81 -1.89 -3.51
CA PRO A 93 -9.70 -2.49 -2.54
C PRO A 93 -11.03 -2.94 -3.15
N ALA A 94 -11.43 -4.18 -2.87
CA ALA A 94 -12.71 -4.71 -3.31
C ALA A 94 -13.89 -4.03 -2.60
N ALA A 95 -15.03 -3.94 -3.29
CA ALA A 95 -16.27 -3.38 -2.77
C ALA A 95 -16.72 -4.01 -1.43
N THR A 96 -16.50 -5.31 -1.29
CA THR A 96 -16.86 -6.13 -0.12
C THR A 96 -16.08 -5.71 1.14
N LYS A 97 -14.86 -5.17 0.97
CA LYS A 97 -14.00 -4.71 2.06
C LYS A 97 -14.24 -3.27 2.51
N ARG A 98 -15.23 -2.58 1.91
CA ARG A 98 -15.53 -1.16 2.16
C ARG A 98 -15.72 -0.84 3.65
N SER A 99 -16.55 -1.58 4.37
CA SER A 99 -16.88 -1.29 5.78
C SER A 99 -15.66 -1.39 6.68
N ALA A 100 -14.87 -2.46 6.53
CA ALA A 100 -13.62 -2.67 7.26
C ALA A 100 -12.58 -1.60 6.91
N TRP A 101 -12.50 -1.21 5.63
CA TRP A 101 -11.62 -0.13 5.19
C TRP A 101 -12.01 1.22 5.83
N ILE A 102 -13.28 1.61 5.79
CA ILE A 102 -13.78 2.86 6.40
C ILE A 102 -13.45 2.88 7.90
N LYS A 103 -13.76 1.80 8.63
CA LYS A 103 -13.46 1.69 10.06
C LYS A 103 -11.97 1.96 10.35
N ARG A 104 -11.08 1.29 9.61
CA ARG A 104 -9.62 1.48 9.77
C ARG A 104 -9.19 2.92 9.46
N ARG A 105 -9.80 3.61 8.50
CA ARG A 105 -9.47 5.01 8.17
C ARG A 105 -9.95 6.00 9.22
N LEU A 106 -11.10 5.75 9.85
CA LEU A 106 -11.60 6.57 10.96
C LEU A 106 -10.77 6.36 12.24
N GLU A 107 -10.35 5.12 12.52
CA GLU A 107 -9.39 4.83 13.60
C GLU A 107 -8.06 5.55 13.35
N THR A 108 -7.51 5.47 12.13
CA THR A 108 -6.29 6.23 11.78
C THR A 108 -6.48 7.73 11.92
N LEU A 109 -7.66 8.27 11.59
CA LEU A 109 -7.94 9.71 11.76
C LEU A 109 -7.93 10.11 13.24
N ALA A 110 -8.55 9.31 14.11
CA ALA A 110 -8.52 9.55 15.56
C ALA A 110 -7.09 9.50 16.12
N ASP A 111 -6.28 8.53 15.67
CA ASP A 111 -4.87 8.43 16.04
C ASP A 111 -4.07 9.66 15.58
N THR A 112 -4.34 10.16 14.36
CA THR A 112 -3.72 11.37 13.80
C THR A 112 -4.09 12.63 14.60
N TYR A 113 -5.36 12.78 15.03
CA TYR A 113 -5.76 13.91 15.88
C TYR A 113 -5.05 13.87 17.23
N ALA A 114 -5.02 12.71 17.87
CA ALA A 114 -4.32 12.55 19.14
C ALA A 114 -2.80 12.83 19.00
N LEU A 115 -2.20 12.48 17.87
CA LEU A 115 -0.81 12.83 17.57
C LEU A 115 -0.59 14.34 17.48
N PHE A 116 -1.48 15.07 16.81
CA PHE A 116 -1.36 16.52 16.72
C PHE A 116 -1.57 17.19 18.08
N ASP A 117 -2.47 16.66 18.91
CA ASP A 117 -2.70 17.14 20.28
C ASP A 117 -1.45 16.96 21.16
N ASP A 118 -0.76 15.82 21.04
CA ASP A 118 0.53 15.59 21.73
C ASP A 118 1.61 16.59 21.29
N LEU A 119 1.75 16.81 19.98
CA LEU A 119 2.74 17.76 19.44
C LEU A 119 2.48 19.19 19.92
N VAL A 120 1.21 19.62 19.93
CA VAL A 120 0.81 20.94 20.45
C VAL A 120 1.07 21.04 21.96
N SER A 121 0.91 19.93 22.69
CA SER A 121 1.20 19.86 24.13
C SER A 121 2.69 19.79 24.46
N GLY A 122 3.57 19.79 23.45
CA GLY A 122 5.02 19.80 23.63
C GLY A 122 5.64 18.42 23.89
N ALA A 123 4.94 17.33 23.55
CA ALA A 123 5.53 15.99 23.62
C ALA A 123 6.71 15.84 22.65
N ASP A 124 7.71 15.05 23.04
CA ASP A 124 8.90 14.81 22.23
C ASP A 124 8.53 14.03 20.95
N PRO A 125 8.84 14.55 19.74
CA PRO A 125 8.71 13.83 18.49
C PRO A 125 9.27 12.40 18.50
N LEU A 126 10.38 12.15 19.19
CA LEU A 126 10.98 10.82 19.29
C LEU A 126 10.11 9.86 20.11
N GLN A 127 9.44 10.37 21.15
CA GLN A 127 8.50 9.57 21.93
C GLN A 127 7.27 9.21 21.08
N ILE A 128 6.67 10.21 20.41
CA ILE A 128 5.52 10.01 19.50
C ILE A 128 5.86 8.98 18.42
N GLN A 129 7.04 9.10 17.81
CA GLN A 129 7.54 8.19 16.78
C GLN A 129 7.61 6.73 17.24
N ASN A 130 7.92 6.47 18.52
CA ASN A 130 8.11 5.13 19.08
C ASN A 130 6.83 4.55 19.71
N ASP A 131 6.02 5.39 20.35
CA ASP A 131 4.89 4.96 21.17
C ASP A 131 3.59 4.85 20.35
N ARG A 132 3.50 5.56 19.22
CA ARG A 132 2.30 5.58 18.37
C ARG A 132 2.41 4.64 17.19
N ARG A 133 1.25 4.24 16.67
CA ARG A 133 1.14 3.43 15.46
C ARG A 133 1.73 4.18 14.27
N SER A 134 2.73 3.59 13.63
CA SER A 134 3.36 4.15 12.44
C SER A 134 2.40 4.29 11.26
N MET A 135 2.57 5.37 10.50
CA MET A 135 1.88 5.59 9.25
C MET A 135 2.88 5.60 8.09
N ILE A 136 2.64 4.78 7.06
CA ILE A 136 3.52 4.73 5.89
C ILE A 136 3.48 6.05 5.12
N PRO A 137 4.63 6.71 4.91
CA PRO A 137 4.68 7.95 4.14
C PRO A 137 4.28 7.74 2.67
N PRO A 138 3.67 8.74 2.02
CA PRO A 138 3.38 8.69 0.59
C PRO A 138 4.62 8.35 -0.24
N ASN A 139 4.39 7.73 -1.40
CA ASN A 139 5.42 7.25 -2.34
C ASN A 139 6.27 6.06 -1.87
N SER A 140 6.22 5.62 -0.61
CA SER A 140 6.96 4.43 -0.14
C SER A 140 6.63 3.16 -0.94
N GLY A 141 5.35 2.96 -1.29
CA GLY A 141 4.93 1.84 -2.15
C GLY A 141 5.54 1.88 -3.56
N CYS A 142 5.65 3.07 -4.14
CA CYS A 142 6.27 3.29 -5.44
C CYS A 142 7.77 2.97 -5.39
N VAL A 143 8.45 3.42 -4.32
CA VAL A 143 9.88 3.14 -4.09
C VAL A 143 10.13 1.64 -3.97
N ILE A 144 9.42 0.93 -3.09
CA ILE A 144 9.69 -0.51 -2.90
C ILE A 144 9.48 -1.32 -4.17
N MET A 145 8.39 -1.09 -4.91
CA MET A 145 8.12 -1.81 -6.16
C MET A 145 9.23 -1.56 -7.19
N HIS A 146 9.73 -0.32 -7.28
CA HIS A 146 10.83 0.02 -8.17
C HIS A 146 12.13 -0.67 -7.78
N VAL A 147 12.51 -0.62 -6.48
CA VAL A 147 13.73 -1.27 -6.00
C VAL A 147 13.66 -2.78 -6.24
N PHE A 148 12.51 -3.40 -5.99
CA PHE A 148 12.30 -4.81 -6.33
C PHE A 148 12.55 -5.08 -7.81
N HIS A 149 11.98 -4.27 -8.71
CA HIS A 149 12.14 -4.45 -10.15
C HIS A 149 13.60 -4.33 -10.62
N ILE A 150 14.31 -3.27 -10.22
CA ILE A 150 15.70 -3.03 -10.68
C ILE A 150 16.70 -4.06 -10.13
N TYR A 151 16.40 -4.67 -8.97
CA TYR A 151 17.21 -5.76 -8.40
C TYR A 151 16.74 -7.16 -8.85
N GLY A 152 15.89 -7.24 -9.87
CA GLY A 152 15.52 -8.51 -10.52
C GLY A 152 14.45 -9.32 -9.81
N CYS A 153 13.72 -8.74 -8.86
CA CYS A 153 12.56 -9.38 -8.26
C CYS A 153 11.36 -9.27 -9.20
N LYS A 154 10.55 -10.33 -9.29
CA LYS A 154 9.25 -10.27 -9.98
C LYS A 154 8.26 -9.52 -9.11
N VAL A 155 7.56 -8.54 -9.66
CA VAL A 155 6.58 -7.73 -8.94
C VAL A 155 5.20 -7.94 -9.56
N TYR A 156 4.25 -8.37 -8.74
CA TYR A 156 2.86 -8.55 -9.12
C TYR A 156 1.93 -7.67 -8.28
N LYS A 157 0.76 -7.32 -8.83
CA LYS A 157 -0.36 -6.83 -8.03
C LYS A 157 -1.55 -7.77 -8.13
N THR A 158 -2.25 -7.93 -7.02
CA THR A 158 -3.37 -8.85 -6.91
C THR A 158 -4.65 -8.21 -7.45
N ILE A 159 -5.58 -9.03 -7.92
CA ILE A 159 -6.91 -8.61 -8.37
C ILE A 159 -7.96 -8.94 -7.31
N LEU A 160 -7.77 -10.08 -6.67
CA LEU A 160 -8.56 -10.61 -5.58
C LEU A 160 -7.80 -10.38 -4.25
N GLU A 161 -8.07 -11.26 -3.30
CA GLU A 161 -7.41 -11.29 -2.01
C GLU A 161 -5.95 -11.70 -2.13
N CYS A 162 -5.09 -10.87 -1.52
CA CYS A 162 -3.65 -10.94 -1.72
C CYS A 162 -3.04 -12.20 -1.10
N ASP A 163 -3.49 -12.58 0.09
CA ASP A 163 -3.08 -13.79 0.78
C ASP A 163 -3.47 -15.08 0.03
N ALA A 164 -4.68 -15.13 -0.53
CA ALA A 164 -5.14 -16.22 -1.38
C ALA A 164 -4.32 -16.33 -2.67
N GLU A 165 -4.08 -15.22 -3.38
CA GLU A 165 -3.29 -15.23 -4.62
C GLU A 165 -1.82 -15.61 -4.38
N ILE A 166 -1.19 -15.07 -3.33
CA ILE A 166 0.16 -15.44 -2.91
C ILE A 166 0.22 -16.94 -2.61
N SER A 167 -0.73 -17.46 -1.84
CA SER A 167 -0.77 -18.87 -1.44
C SER A 167 -1.00 -19.79 -2.64
N LYS A 168 -1.90 -19.41 -3.56
CA LYS A 168 -2.16 -20.13 -4.81
C LYS A 168 -0.93 -20.15 -5.71
N PHE A 169 -0.25 -19.00 -5.86
CA PHE A 169 0.99 -18.92 -6.62
C PHE A 169 2.08 -19.80 -5.99
N ALA A 170 2.22 -19.75 -4.67
CA ALA A 170 3.20 -20.53 -3.93
C ALA A 170 3.00 -22.04 -4.13
N LEU A 171 1.76 -22.52 -4.00
CA LEU A 171 1.40 -23.93 -4.22
C LEU A 171 1.67 -24.36 -5.67
N LYS A 172 1.16 -23.59 -6.65
CA LYS A 172 1.30 -23.93 -8.09
C LYS A 172 2.75 -23.95 -8.56
N ASN A 173 3.62 -23.14 -7.96
CA ASN A 173 5.01 -22.99 -8.38
C ASN A 173 6.03 -23.71 -7.48
N ASP A 174 5.55 -24.54 -6.53
CA ASP A 174 6.38 -25.26 -5.56
C ASP A 174 7.38 -24.33 -4.85
N CYS A 175 6.85 -23.22 -4.32
CA CYS A 175 7.68 -22.21 -3.67
C CYS A 175 8.18 -22.71 -2.31
N LEU A 176 9.45 -22.42 -2.01
CA LEU A 176 10.07 -22.80 -0.74
C LEU A 176 9.37 -22.11 0.43
N ALA A 177 9.15 -20.79 0.33
CA ALA A 177 8.61 -20.03 1.45
C ALA A 177 7.69 -18.90 1.01
N ILE A 178 6.75 -18.56 1.89
CA ILE A 178 6.05 -17.27 1.91
C ILE A 178 6.63 -16.45 3.06
N LEU A 179 7.09 -15.23 2.78
CA LEU A 179 7.53 -14.25 3.77
C LEU A 179 6.44 -13.19 3.94
N ALA A 180 5.70 -13.25 5.04
CA ALA A 180 4.62 -12.31 5.36
C ALA A 180 4.39 -12.22 6.88
N GLN A 181 3.29 -11.56 7.29
CA GLN A 181 2.88 -11.55 8.70
C GLN A 181 1.40 -11.93 8.92
N ASP A 182 0.59 -12.02 7.87
CA ASP A 182 -0.81 -12.40 8.03
C ASP A 182 -0.94 -13.86 8.52
N SER A 183 -1.73 -14.10 9.56
CA SER A 183 -1.90 -15.45 10.11
C SER A 183 -2.75 -16.37 9.21
N ASP A 184 -3.47 -15.81 8.24
CA ASP A 184 -4.23 -16.59 7.24
C ASP A 184 -3.32 -17.50 6.40
N PHE A 185 -2.06 -17.10 6.15
CA PHE A 185 -1.08 -17.91 5.42
C PHE A 185 -0.82 -19.29 6.03
N VAL A 186 -0.97 -19.45 7.36
CA VAL A 186 -0.82 -20.76 8.02
C VAL A 186 -2.03 -21.67 7.74
N ILE A 187 -3.17 -21.09 7.36
CA ILE A 187 -4.42 -21.78 7.03
C ILE A 187 -4.53 -22.15 5.55
N TYR A 188 -3.73 -21.53 4.69
CA TYR A 188 -3.57 -21.98 3.32
C TYR A 188 -2.63 -23.19 3.22
N GLU A 189 -2.84 -24.03 2.22
CA GLU A 189 -1.87 -25.03 1.77
C GLU A 189 -0.96 -24.40 0.72
N GLY A 190 -0.17 -23.39 1.13
CA GLY A 190 0.65 -22.58 0.24
C GLY A 190 2.07 -23.13 0.03
N ALA A 191 3.08 -22.40 0.51
CA ALA A 191 4.49 -22.81 0.45
C ALA A 191 4.88 -23.85 1.50
N HIS A 192 6.10 -24.39 1.39
CA HIS A 192 6.67 -25.33 2.36
C HIS A 192 6.93 -24.69 3.72
N TYR A 193 7.31 -23.42 3.73
CA TYR A 193 7.55 -22.62 4.94
C TYR A 193 6.75 -21.33 4.93
N TYR A 194 6.28 -20.93 6.12
CA TYR A 194 5.69 -19.62 6.35
C TYR A 194 6.55 -18.84 7.32
N TRP A 195 7.30 -17.88 6.79
CA TRP A 195 8.26 -17.08 7.52
C TRP A 195 7.66 -15.75 7.98
N SER A 196 7.86 -15.45 9.26
CA SER A 196 7.40 -14.19 9.87
C SER A 196 8.32 -13.04 9.49
N ILE A 197 7.82 -12.05 8.75
CA ILE A 197 8.59 -10.83 8.50
C ILE A 197 8.76 -10.00 9.79
N LYS A 198 7.79 -10.02 10.72
CA LYS A 198 7.90 -9.33 12.01
C LYS A 198 9.11 -9.79 12.81
N ASN A 199 9.40 -11.09 12.81
CA ASN A 199 10.49 -11.72 13.55
C ASN A 199 11.77 -11.89 12.69
N PHE A 200 11.78 -11.38 11.46
CA PHE A 200 12.93 -11.50 10.56
C PHE A 200 14.09 -10.62 11.03
N ASP A 201 15.27 -11.22 11.05
CA ASP A 201 16.55 -10.59 11.30
C ASP A 201 17.39 -10.67 10.03
N LEU A 202 17.70 -9.51 9.46
CA LEU A 202 18.44 -9.38 8.21
C LEU A 202 19.92 -9.75 8.39
N ASP A 203 20.52 -9.43 9.54
CA ASP A 203 21.95 -9.61 9.77
C ASP A 203 22.28 -11.10 9.92
N THR A 204 21.44 -11.81 10.67
CA THR A 204 21.61 -13.25 10.86
C THR A 204 20.94 -14.09 9.77
N MET A 205 19.99 -13.53 9.00
CA MET A 205 19.07 -14.24 8.12
C MET A 205 18.30 -15.33 8.86
N THR A 206 17.72 -14.97 10.00
CA THR A 206 16.88 -15.88 10.80
C THR A 206 15.48 -15.32 11.00
N THR A 207 14.50 -16.19 11.17
CA THR A 207 13.12 -15.79 11.49
C THR A 207 12.38 -16.92 12.22
N LEU A 208 11.11 -16.72 12.55
CA LEU A 208 10.20 -17.77 12.98
C LEU A 208 9.47 -18.35 11.77
N ASN A 209 9.37 -19.68 11.74
CA ASN A 209 8.47 -20.40 10.86
C ASN A 209 7.20 -20.79 11.60
N TYR A 210 6.03 -20.54 11.01
CA TYR A 210 4.77 -21.10 11.51
C TYR A 210 4.31 -22.26 10.63
N ASP A 211 4.18 -23.42 11.25
CA ASP A 211 4.02 -24.70 10.58
C ASP A 211 2.56 -25.16 10.64
N ARG A 212 1.92 -25.18 9.48
CA ARG A 212 0.53 -25.62 9.28
C ARG A 212 0.27 -27.02 9.85
N ILE A 213 1.15 -27.96 9.56
CA ILE A 213 0.94 -29.37 9.91
C ILE A 213 1.14 -29.57 11.41
N LYS A 214 2.17 -28.98 11.99
CA LYS A 214 2.38 -28.99 13.44
C LYS A 214 1.27 -28.26 14.18
N LEU A 215 0.71 -27.18 13.61
CA LEU A 215 -0.46 -26.50 14.17
C LEU A 215 -1.65 -27.47 14.24
N ALA A 216 -2.02 -28.09 13.12
CA ALA A 216 -3.11 -29.06 13.06
C ALA A 216 -2.91 -30.23 14.04
N ASN A 217 -1.69 -30.77 14.10
CA ASN A 217 -1.32 -31.83 15.04
C ASN A 217 -1.45 -31.37 16.51
N SER A 218 -1.01 -30.15 16.84
CA SER A 218 -1.14 -29.59 18.19
C SER A 218 -2.60 -29.44 18.62
N LEU A 219 -3.48 -29.11 17.67
CA LEU A 219 -4.92 -29.00 17.84
C LEU A 219 -5.65 -30.34 17.72
N ARG A 220 -4.93 -31.42 17.39
CA ARG A 220 -5.45 -32.78 17.17
C ARG A 220 -6.60 -32.79 16.15
N ILE A 221 -6.46 -32.06 15.07
CA ILE A 221 -7.40 -32.04 13.95
C ILE A 221 -6.64 -32.29 12.64
N PRO A 222 -7.29 -32.81 11.60
CA PRO A 222 -6.71 -32.85 10.26
C PRO A 222 -6.46 -31.42 9.73
N PRO A 223 -5.42 -31.19 8.91
CA PRO A 223 -5.17 -29.87 8.30
C PRO A 223 -6.36 -29.31 7.51
N GLN A 224 -7.20 -30.18 6.93
CA GLN A 224 -8.41 -29.80 6.19
C GLN A 224 -9.49 -29.14 7.06
N HIS A 225 -9.38 -29.24 8.39
CA HIS A 225 -10.27 -28.58 9.34
C HIS A 225 -9.78 -27.18 9.76
N LEU A 226 -8.53 -26.81 9.45
CA LEU A 226 -8.00 -25.49 9.78
C LEU A 226 -8.84 -24.33 9.20
N PRO A 227 -9.33 -24.38 7.95
CA PRO A 227 -10.25 -23.36 7.42
C PRO A 227 -11.49 -23.17 8.28
N LEU A 228 -12.13 -24.25 8.75
CA LEU A 228 -13.31 -24.15 9.60
C LEU A 228 -12.95 -23.57 10.97
N VAL A 229 -11.81 -23.96 11.56
CA VAL A 229 -11.34 -23.33 12.80
C VAL A 229 -11.12 -21.83 12.59
N ALA A 230 -10.52 -21.41 11.48
CA ALA A 230 -10.33 -20.01 11.13
C ALA A 230 -11.68 -19.26 11.02
N SER A 231 -12.66 -19.82 10.31
CA SER A 231 -14.02 -19.27 10.21
C SER A 231 -14.68 -19.09 11.58
N LEU A 232 -14.60 -20.10 12.46
CA LEU A 232 -15.20 -20.07 13.79
C LEU A 232 -14.40 -19.18 14.78
N MET A 233 -13.12 -18.93 14.50
CA MET A 233 -12.32 -17.92 15.19
C MET A 233 -12.55 -16.50 14.67
N GLY A 234 -13.27 -16.35 13.57
CA GLY A 234 -13.53 -15.08 12.91
C GLY A 234 -12.35 -14.67 12.04
N ASN A 235 -12.65 -14.45 10.76
CA ASN A 235 -11.70 -14.09 9.72
C ASN A 235 -12.31 -12.96 8.85
N ASP A 236 -11.73 -12.73 7.68
CA ASP A 236 -12.17 -11.66 6.77
C ASP A 236 -13.59 -11.89 6.20
N VAL A 237 -14.08 -13.14 6.15
CA VAL A 237 -15.43 -13.47 5.66
C VAL A 237 -16.42 -13.56 6.82
N VAL A 238 -16.11 -14.29 7.90
CA VAL A 238 -16.95 -14.44 9.08
C VAL A 238 -16.58 -13.39 10.14
N PRO A 239 -17.43 -12.36 10.37
CA PRO A 239 -17.12 -11.32 11.33
C PRO A 239 -16.96 -11.86 12.76
N TYR A 240 -15.95 -11.35 13.45
CA TYR A 240 -15.62 -11.77 14.82
C TYR A 240 -16.80 -11.63 15.80
N ASP A 241 -17.64 -10.61 15.63
CA ASP A 241 -18.78 -10.36 16.51
C ASP A 241 -19.90 -11.41 16.36
N LEU A 242 -20.04 -12.03 15.18
CA LEU A 242 -21.04 -13.09 14.95
C LEU A 242 -20.66 -14.40 15.64
N VAL A 243 -19.37 -14.72 15.75
CA VAL A 243 -18.89 -15.94 16.41
C VAL A 243 -18.67 -15.76 17.92
N MET A 244 -18.74 -14.53 18.42
CA MET A 244 -18.51 -14.21 19.84
C MET A 244 -19.47 -14.94 20.81
N PRO A 245 -20.79 -15.00 20.56
CA PRO A 245 -21.71 -15.71 21.46
C PRO A 245 -21.36 -17.19 21.63
N PHE A 246 -21.06 -17.87 20.52
CA PHE A 246 -20.61 -19.27 20.50
C PHE A 246 -19.32 -19.48 21.29
N LYS A 247 -18.31 -18.64 21.07
CA LYS A 247 -17.05 -18.70 21.83
C LYS A 247 -17.27 -18.51 23.33
N LYS A 248 -18.15 -17.59 23.73
CA LYS A 248 -18.53 -17.41 25.13
C LYS A 248 -19.13 -18.69 25.70
N VAL A 249 -20.01 -19.38 24.96
CA VAL A 249 -20.58 -20.68 25.38
C VAL A 249 -19.49 -21.72 25.60
N LEU A 250 -18.53 -21.85 24.67
CA LEU A 250 -17.40 -22.78 24.81
C LEU A 250 -16.51 -22.48 26.02
N LEU A 251 -16.42 -21.21 26.42
CA LEU A 251 -15.58 -20.74 27.53
C LEU A 251 -16.31 -20.65 28.88
N ARG A 252 -17.64 -20.82 28.93
CA ARG A 252 -18.46 -20.68 30.15
C ARG A 252 -18.03 -21.61 31.29
N SER A 253 -17.35 -22.71 31.01
CA SER A 253 -16.84 -23.63 32.03
C SER A 253 -15.54 -23.16 32.72
N LEU A 254 -14.92 -22.05 32.27
CA LEU A 254 -13.54 -21.70 32.67
C LEU A 254 -13.33 -20.25 33.13
N SER A 255 -14.33 -19.35 33.05
CA SER A 255 -14.09 -17.93 33.29
C SER A 255 -15.00 -17.26 34.33
N ARG A 256 -14.38 -16.67 35.35
CA ARG A 256 -14.95 -15.65 36.26
C ARG A 256 -14.67 -14.20 35.77
N LYS A 257 -14.04 -14.00 34.60
CA LYS A 257 -13.58 -12.69 34.10
C LYS A 257 -14.15 -12.39 32.70
N ASN A 258 -14.45 -11.12 32.41
CA ASN A 258 -14.95 -10.65 31.11
C ASN A 258 -13.91 -10.69 29.95
N TYR A 259 -12.83 -11.47 30.07
CA TYR A 259 -11.75 -11.55 29.07
C TYR A 259 -11.76 -12.91 28.35
N VAL A 260 -11.59 -12.89 27.02
CA VAL A 260 -11.44 -14.08 26.18
C VAL A 260 -9.95 -14.42 26.06
N ASP A 261 -9.51 -15.50 26.70
CA ASP A 261 -8.20 -16.08 26.39
C ASP A 261 -8.27 -16.76 25.03
N PHE A 262 -7.60 -16.16 24.03
CA PHE A 262 -7.57 -16.68 22.67
C PHE A 262 -6.93 -18.07 22.59
N SER A 263 -5.99 -18.39 23.49
CA SER A 263 -5.31 -19.68 23.47
C SER A 263 -6.29 -20.81 23.78
N THR A 264 -6.96 -20.72 24.93
CA THR A 264 -8.04 -21.64 25.31
C THR A 264 -9.16 -21.63 24.28
N CYS A 265 -9.51 -20.47 23.72
CA CYS A 265 -10.58 -20.37 22.73
C CYS A 265 -10.27 -21.21 21.47
N ILE A 266 -9.05 -21.13 20.92
CA ILE A 266 -8.65 -21.89 19.73
C ILE A 266 -8.72 -23.40 20.02
N GLU A 267 -8.23 -23.84 21.17
CA GLU A 267 -8.30 -25.26 21.58
C GLU A 267 -9.76 -25.76 21.66
N ARG A 268 -10.66 -24.97 22.26
CA ARG A 268 -12.07 -25.34 22.40
C ARG A 268 -12.84 -25.34 21.09
N VAL A 269 -12.57 -24.36 20.22
CA VAL A 269 -13.12 -24.37 18.85
C VAL A 269 -12.61 -25.59 18.09
N SER A 270 -11.33 -25.94 18.26
CA SER A 270 -10.76 -27.15 17.62
C SER A 270 -11.37 -28.44 18.17
N ASP A 271 -11.65 -28.53 19.47
CA ASP A 271 -12.37 -29.67 20.07
C ASP A 271 -13.80 -29.84 19.53
N TYR A 272 -14.48 -28.73 19.22
CA TYR A 272 -15.77 -28.74 18.54
C TYR A 272 -15.63 -29.26 17.11
N VAL A 273 -14.71 -28.68 16.33
CA VAL A 273 -14.49 -29.05 14.93
C VAL A 273 -14.02 -30.51 14.77
N ARG A 274 -13.24 -31.04 15.71
CA ARG A 274 -12.76 -32.43 15.70
C ARG A 274 -13.87 -33.49 15.59
N ARG A 275 -15.10 -33.15 16.01
CA ARG A 275 -16.25 -34.07 16.01
C ARG A 275 -17.00 -34.08 14.68
N LEU A 276 -16.64 -33.19 13.76
CA LEU A 276 -17.29 -33.01 12.47
C LEU A 276 -16.60 -33.88 11.40
N PRO A 277 -17.29 -34.22 10.30
CA PRO A 277 -16.65 -34.97 9.22
C PRO A 277 -15.55 -34.15 8.52
N VAL A 278 -14.62 -34.85 7.89
CA VAL A 278 -13.49 -34.27 7.16
C VAL A 278 -13.79 -34.24 5.66
N GLY A 279 -13.22 -33.26 4.95
CA GLY A 279 -13.36 -33.16 3.50
C GLY A 279 -14.75 -32.71 3.06
N PRO A 280 -15.20 -33.06 1.83
CA PRO A 280 -16.42 -32.53 1.24
C PRO A 280 -17.70 -32.78 2.04
N ALA A 281 -17.71 -33.80 2.91
CA ALA A 281 -18.85 -34.09 3.78
C ALA A 281 -19.15 -32.95 4.77
N ILE A 282 -18.19 -32.07 5.08
CA ILE A 282 -18.42 -30.91 5.98
C ILE A 282 -19.49 -29.97 5.45
N TYR A 283 -19.64 -29.85 4.13
CA TYR A 283 -20.60 -28.95 3.50
C TYR A 283 -22.06 -29.32 3.84
N ASN A 284 -22.35 -30.60 4.07
CA ASN A 284 -23.66 -31.08 4.50
C ASN A 284 -24.02 -30.68 5.94
N TYR A 285 -23.03 -30.34 6.76
CA TYR A 285 -23.20 -29.98 8.17
C TYR A 285 -23.23 -28.47 8.40
N LEU A 286 -22.94 -27.65 7.37
CA LEU A 286 -22.91 -26.19 7.51
C LEU A 286 -24.23 -25.59 8.05
N PRO A 287 -25.43 -26.05 7.67
CA PRO A 287 -26.67 -25.55 8.27
C PRO A 287 -26.74 -25.76 9.78
N GLN A 288 -26.38 -26.96 10.23
CA GLN A 288 -26.32 -27.25 11.66
C GLN A 288 -25.26 -26.41 12.38
N ILE A 289 -24.07 -26.28 11.80
CA ILE A 289 -22.98 -25.48 12.36
C ILE A 289 -23.41 -24.01 12.44
N ALA A 290 -24.04 -23.45 11.41
CA ALA A 290 -24.55 -22.08 11.40
C ALA A 290 -25.59 -21.86 12.51
N LYS A 291 -26.50 -22.81 12.70
CA LYS A 291 -27.49 -22.78 13.78
C LYS A 291 -26.82 -22.80 15.17
N GLU A 292 -25.79 -23.61 15.37
CA GLU A 292 -25.09 -23.72 16.66
C GLU A 292 -24.18 -22.51 16.94
N VAL A 293 -23.51 -21.98 15.92
CA VAL A 293 -22.51 -20.93 16.04
C VAL A 293 -23.14 -19.53 16.03
N PHE A 294 -24.09 -19.30 15.13
CA PHE A 294 -24.71 -17.98 14.94
C PHE A 294 -26.11 -17.87 15.52
N CYS A 295 -26.68 -18.96 16.03
CA CYS A 295 -28.11 -19.05 16.36
C CYS A 295 -29.00 -18.74 15.15
N ASP A 296 -28.49 -18.96 13.94
CA ASP A 296 -29.17 -18.62 12.69
C ASP A 296 -28.68 -19.49 11.53
N GLU A 297 -29.53 -20.43 11.12
CA GLU A 297 -29.28 -21.36 10.02
C GLU A 297 -29.18 -20.63 8.66
N SER A 298 -29.83 -19.48 8.49
CA SER A 298 -29.79 -18.72 7.23
C SER A 298 -28.38 -18.19 6.90
N LYS A 299 -27.47 -18.17 7.89
CA LYS A 299 -26.07 -17.79 7.73
C LYS A 299 -25.17 -18.94 7.23
N THR A 300 -25.74 -20.05 6.78
CA THR A 300 -25.01 -21.17 6.15
C THR A 300 -24.08 -20.69 5.03
N GLY A 301 -24.57 -19.78 4.16
CA GLY A 301 -23.78 -19.23 3.06
C GLY A 301 -22.50 -18.55 3.52
N LEU A 302 -22.51 -17.90 4.69
CA LEU A 302 -21.33 -17.24 5.23
C LEU A 302 -20.20 -18.22 5.58
N LEU A 303 -20.55 -19.40 6.12
CA LEU A 303 -19.56 -20.45 6.36
C LEU A 303 -19.07 -21.06 5.05
N TYR A 304 -19.97 -21.26 4.09
CA TYR A 304 -19.64 -21.78 2.78
C TYR A 304 -18.61 -20.87 2.08
N ASP A 305 -18.91 -19.57 1.99
CA ASP A 305 -18.04 -18.56 1.39
C ASP A 305 -16.68 -18.48 2.13
N SER A 306 -16.68 -18.62 3.45
CA SER A 306 -15.45 -18.61 4.23
C SER A 306 -14.59 -19.85 4.05
N LEU A 307 -15.18 -21.02 3.77
CA LEU A 307 -14.39 -22.22 3.48
C LEU A 307 -13.82 -22.13 2.05
N LEU A 308 -14.63 -21.63 1.10
CA LEU A 308 -14.20 -21.39 -0.27
C LEU A 308 -13.06 -20.36 -0.37
N SER A 309 -13.01 -19.35 0.52
CA SER A 309 -11.92 -18.37 0.50
C SER A 309 -10.54 -18.96 0.82
N TYR A 310 -10.49 -20.18 1.38
CA TYR A 310 -9.25 -20.93 1.60
C TYR A 310 -8.98 -22.01 0.53
N ASP A 311 -9.89 -22.21 -0.43
CA ASP A 311 -9.71 -23.17 -1.51
C ASP A 311 -8.87 -22.59 -2.65
N LEU A 312 -7.61 -23.02 -2.71
CA LEU A 312 -6.63 -22.55 -3.70
C LEU A 312 -6.82 -23.16 -5.10
N HIS A 313 -7.71 -24.14 -5.27
CA HIS A 313 -7.95 -24.79 -6.56
C HIS A 313 -9.02 -24.08 -7.41
N THR A 314 -9.73 -23.12 -6.84
CA THR A 314 -10.68 -22.29 -7.58
C THR A 314 -9.95 -21.46 -8.64
N GLU A 315 -10.43 -21.46 -9.88
CA GLU A 315 -9.86 -20.62 -10.94
C GLU A 315 -10.12 -19.14 -10.67
N SER A 316 -9.20 -18.29 -11.14
CA SER A 316 -9.41 -16.85 -11.03
C SER A 316 -10.56 -16.47 -11.99
N PRO A 317 -11.48 -15.58 -11.60
CA PRO A 317 -12.59 -15.20 -12.45
C PRO A 317 -12.08 -14.58 -13.74
N ASP A 318 -12.74 -14.95 -14.84
CA ASP A 318 -12.52 -14.38 -16.16
C ASP A 318 -12.75 -12.87 -16.16
N ILE A 319 -12.14 -12.20 -17.14
CA ILE A 319 -12.39 -10.79 -17.38
C ILE A 319 -13.85 -10.63 -17.77
N PHE A 320 -14.57 -9.76 -17.06
CA PHE A 320 -15.92 -9.37 -17.45
C PHE A 320 -15.89 -8.75 -18.85
N LYS A 321 -16.53 -9.42 -19.81
CA LYS A 321 -16.71 -8.93 -21.18
C LYS A 321 -17.92 -8.02 -21.23
N THR A 322 -17.74 -6.81 -21.74
CA THR A 322 -18.79 -5.80 -21.85
C THR A 322 -19.60 -5.92 -23.13
N GLY A 323 -19.12 -6.72 -24.10
CA GLY A 323 -19.72 -6.83 -25.43
C GLY A 323 -19.27 -5.74 -26.40
N ASN A 324 -18.35 -4.87 -25.98
CA ASN A 324 -17.65 -3.92 -26.85
C ASN A 324 -16.20 -4.37 -27.01
N ASP A 325 -15.86 -4.95 -28.17
CA ASP A 325 -14.54 -5.55 -28.42
C ASP A 325 -13.37 -4.58 -28.20
N HIS A 326 -13.55 -3.30 -28.57
CA HIS A 326 -12.54 -2.28 -28.38
C HIS A 326 -12.28 -2.05 -26.88
N TRP A 327 -13.33 -1.76 -26.10
CA TRP A 327 -13.20 -1.52 -24.66
C TRP A 327 -12.74 -2.77 -23.89
N ASP A 328 -13.22 -3.96 -24.28
CA ASP A 328 -12.78 -5.23 -23.68
C ASP A 328 -11.27 -5.46 -23.88
N SER A 329 -10.73 -5.03 -25.04
CA SER A 329 -9.30 -5.08 -25.31
C SER A 329 -8.49 -4.05 -24.50
N ILE A 330 -9.11 -2.94 -24.07
CA ILE A 330 -8.52 -1.99 -23.12
C ILE A 330 -8.55 -2.58 -21.70
N LEU A 331 -9.66 -3.20 -21.29
CA LEU A 331 -9.76 -3.88 -19.99
C LEU A 331 -8.67 -4.96 -19.82
N GLU A 332 -8.40 -5.72 -20.88
CA GLU A 332 -7.29 -6.68 -20.93
C GLU A 332 -5.93 -6.03 -20.75
N LEU A 333 -5.64 -4.96 -21.52
CA LEU A 333 -4.39 -4.19 -21.39
C LEU A 333 -4.19 -3.69 -19.95
N VAL A 334 -5.19 -3.04 -19.37
CA VAL A 334 -5.10 -2.48 -18.02
C VAL A 334 -4.94 -3.58 -16.97
N ARG A 335 -5.61 -4.72 -17.14
CA ARG A 335 -5.46 -5.88 -16.25
C ARG A 335 -4.04 -6.46 -16.33
N GLU A 336 -3.49 -6.65 -17.53
CA GLU A 336 -2.13 -7.15 -17.71
C GLU A 336 -1.11 -6.19 -17.09
N HIS A 337 -1.28 -4.88 -17.31
CA HIS A 337 -0.43 -3.87 -16.71
C HIS A 337 -0.49 -3.91 -15.17
N HIS A 338 -1.71 -4.02 -14.61
CA HIS A 338 -1.92 -4.11 -13.17
C HIS A 338 -1.24 -5.34 -12.58
N ILE A 339 -1.53 -6.53 -13.11
CA ILE A 339 -0.97 -7.80 -12.65
C ILE A 339 0.55 -7.74 -12.66
N ASN A 340 1.16 -7.25 -13.74
CA ASN A 340 2.62 -7.19 -13.90
C ASN A 340 3.29 -6.03 -13.15
N GLY A 341 2.57 -5.35 -12.26
CA GLY A 341 3.16 -4.33 -11.41
C GLY A 341 3.36 -2.97 -12.09
N TYR A 342 2.93 -2.76 -13.34
CA TYR A 342 3.09 -1.49 -14.04
C TYR A 342 2.07 -0.44 -13.54
N GLY A 343 2.57 0.71 -13.06
CA GLY A 343 1.74 1.80 -12.54
C GLY A 343 1.16 1.55 -11.13
N PRO A 344 0.22 2.38 -10.64
CA PRO A 344 -0.42 2.22 -9.34
C PRO A 344 -1.73 1.41 -9.43
N ALA A 345 -2.10 0.72 -8.35
CA ALA A 345 -3.31 -0.11 -8.31
C ALA A 345 -4.62 0.65 -8.60
N CYS A 346 -4.64 1.97 -8.36
CA CYS A 346 -5.83 2.79 -8.60
C CYS A 346 -6.23 2.87 -10.09
N LEU A 347 -5.29 2.71 -11.04
CA LEU A 347 -5.61 2.72 -12.47
C LEU A 347 -6.58 1.60 -12.82
N TYR A 348 -6.32 0.39 -12.30
CA TYR A 348 -7.21 -0.75 -12.48
C TYR A 348 -8.58 -0.50 -11.86
N GLY A 349 -8.63 0.02 -10.62
CA GLY A 349 -9.90 0.35 -9.95
C GLY A 349 -10.73 1.41 -10.69
N ILE A 350 -10.09 2.42 -11.29
CA ILE A 350 -10.76 3.46 -12.07
C ILE A 350 -11.35 2.87 -13.36
N VAL A 351 -10.56 2.09 -14.11
CA VAL A 351 -10.98 1.57 -15.42
C VAL A 351 -12.01 0.44 -15.26
N HIS A 352 -11.79 -0.46 -14.30
CA HIS A 352 -12.61 -1.65 -14.12
C HIS A 352 -13.89 -1.36 -13.33
N GLU A 353 -13.81 -0.56 -12.26
CA GLU A 353 -14.95 -0.33 -11.34
C GLU A 353 -15.44 1.12 -11.30
N GLN A 354 -14.78 2.05 -12.02
CA GLN A 354 -15.03 3.49 -11.91
C GLN A 354 -14.99 3.96 -10.44
N ARG A 355 -13.97 3.51 -9.72
CA ARG A 355 -13.77 3.81 -8.29
C ARG A 355 -12.38 4.31 -8.00
N PHE A 356 -12.29 5.23 -7.04
CA PHE A 356 -11.02 5.72 -6.53
C PHE A 356 -11.07 5.89 -5.02
N TRP A 357 -10.11 5.28 -4.33
CA TRP A 357 -10.04 5.30 -2.87
C TRP A 357 -8.73 5.95 -2.46
N ALA A 358 -8.77 6.79 -1.42
CA ALA A 358 -7.58 7.42 -0.88
C ALA A 358 -7.57 7.41 0.65
N SER A 359 -6.46 6.95 1.22
CA SER A 359 -6.28 6.81 2.66
C SER A 359 -6.12 8.14 3.39
N THR A 360 -6.36 8.10 4.70
CA THR A 360 -6.03 9.14 5.69
C THR A 360 -4.55 9.52 5.60
N GLY A 361 -4.24 10.81 5.58
CA GLY A 361 -2.88 11.37 5.72
C GLY A 361 -2.65 11.97 7.11
N LEU A 362 -1.46 12.53 7.34
CA LEU A 362 -1.17 13.35 8.53
C LEU A 362 -1.76 14.75 8.33
N GLU A 363 -3.08 14.82 8.36
CA GLU A 363 -3.87 16.05 8.21
C GLU A 363 -4.74 16.26 9.45
N ASP A 364 -4.86 17.52 9.88
CA ASP A 364 -5.76 17.93 10.95
C ASP A 364 -6.92 18.74 10.36
N PHE A 365 -8.09 18.13 10.23
CA PHE A 365 -9.31 18.76 9.69
C PHE A 365 -10.01 19.66 10.73
N ARG A 366 -9.48 19.78 11.95
CA ARG A 366 -9.98 20.72 12.97
C ARG A 366 -9.43 22.13 12.76
N ILE A 367 -8.40 22.28 11.92
CA ILE A 367 -7.73 23.55 11.60
C ILE A 367 -7.94 23.89 10.12
N ASN A 368 -8.51 25.07 9.86
CA ASN A 368 -8.94 25.50 8.51
C ASN A 368 -7.94 26.38 7.75
N ASP A 369 -6.65 26.33 8.10
CA ASP A 369 -5.57 27.10 7.47
C ASP A 369 -4.99 26.45 6.21
N LEU A 370 -5.28 25.16 5.98
CA LEU A 370 -4.87 24.39 4.82
C LEU A 370 -6.06 23.57 4.30
N PRO A 371 -6.26 23.49 2.98
CA PRO A 371 -7.28 22.62 2.41
C PRO A 371 -6.89 21.14 2.54
N PRO A 372 -7.86 20.21 2.67
CA PRO A 372 -7.60 18.78 2.59
C PRO A 372 -6.90 18.40 1.28
N ALA A 373 -5.82 17.62 1.34
CA ALA A 373 -5.02 17.25 0.18
C ALA A 373 -5.87 16.58 -0.91
N GLN A 374 -6.78 15.69 -0.52
CA GLN A 374 -7.65 15.00 -1.48
C GLN A 374 -8.68 15.91 -2.16
N LEU A 375 -9.05 17.02 -1.52
CA LEU A 375 -9.95 18.01 -2.12
C LEU A 375 -9.21 18.81 -3.19
N VAL A 376 -8.01 19.33 -2.88
CA VAL A 376 -7.19 20.09 -3.83
C VAL A 376 -6.83 19.26 -5.07
N LEU A 377 -6.55 17.97 -4.88
CA LEU A 377 -6.18 17.05 -5.95
C LEU A 377 -7.35 16.57 -6.82
N ARG A 378 -8.60 16.92 -6.51
CA ARG A 378 -9.77 16.41 -7.24
C ARG A 378 -9.72 16.76 -8.72
N LYS A 379 -9.41 18.02 -9.07
CA LYS A 379 -9.37 18.44 -10.47
C LYS A 379 -8.30 17.68 -11.27
N LEU A 380 -7.15 17.41 -10.68
CA LEU A 380 -6.11 16.59 -11.31
C LEU A 380 -6.60 15.16 -11.55
N ARG A 381 -7.30 14.57 -10.57
CA ARG A 381 -7.92 13.25 -10.73
C ARG A 381 -8.99 13.24 -11.81
N GLN A 382 -9.79 14.30 -11.96
CA GLN A 382 -10.77 14.39 -13.05
C GLN A 382 -10.12 14.28 -14.44
N HIS A 383 -8.96 14.92 -14.65
CA HIS A 383 -8.18 14.76 -15.88
C HIS A 383 -7.62 13.33 -16.03
N ILE A 384 -7.10 12.73 -14.95
CA ILE A 384 -6.66 11.32 -14.96
C ILE A 384 -7.80 10.39 -15.37
N TYR A 385 -9.01 10.60 -14.83
CA TYR A 385 -10.20 9.83 -15.20
C TYR A 385 -10.57 10.02 -16.66
N GLY A 386 -10.49 11.27 -17.16
CA GLY A 386 -10.73 11.59 -18.56
C GLY A 386 -9.82 10.83 -19.50
N ILE A 387 -8.52 10.78 -19.21
CA ILE A 387 -7.54 10.04 -20.01
C ILE A 387 -7.85 8.53 -19.98
N LEU A 388 -8.07 7.95 -18.80
CA LEU A 388 -8.31 6.51 -18.64
C LEU A 388 -9.63 6.03 -19.26
N LEU A 389 -10.66 6.87 -19.24
CA LEU A 389 -12.01 6.50 -19.66
C LEU A 389 -12.36 7.06 -21.04
N ASN A 390 -11.42 7.72 -21.74
CA ASN A 390 -11.68 8.38 -23.02
C ASN A 390 -12.25 7.43 -24.09
N GLU A 391 -11.82 6.16 -24.08
CA GLU A 391 -12.24 5.12 -25.02
C GLU A 391 -13.46 4.31 -24.55
N LYS A 392 -13.97 4.59 -23.34
CA LYS A 392 -15.11 3.87 -22.77
C LYS A 392 -16.40 4.35 -23.43
N PRO A 393 -17.30 3.45 -23.87
CA PRO A 393 -18.64 3.86 -24.32
C PRO A 393 -19.43 4.53 -23.19
N LEU A 394 -20.03 5.68 -23.46
CA LEU A 394 -20.98 6.33 -22.55
C LEU A 394 -22.30 5.56 -22.51
N ALA A 395 -22.92 5.48 -21.33
CA ALA A 395 -24.27 4.98 -21.22
C ALA A 395 -25.29 5.97 -21.83
N ASN A 396 -26.46 5.47 -22.23
CA ASN A 396 -27.53 6.33 -22.73
C ASN A 396 -27.84 7.43 -21.70
N ASN A 397 -27.82 8.69 -22.15
CA ASN A 397 -28.04 9.91 -21.36
C ASN A 397 -26.86 10.40 -20.48
N GLN A 398 -25.67 9.82 -20.57
CA GLN A 398 -24.47 10.36 -19.93
C GLN A 398 -23.71 11.31 -20.87
N ILE A 399 -23.27 12.46 -20.32
CA ILE A 399 -22.40 13.42 -21.02
C ILE A 399 -20.93 13.17 -20.65
N TYR A 400 -20.67 12.73 -19.42
CA TYR A 400 -19.33 12.46 -18.89
C TYR A 400 -19.32 11.12 -18.17
N HIS A 401 -18.15 10.48 -18.10
CA HIS A 401 -17.95 9.35 -17.20
C HIS A 401 -17.88 9.82 -15.75
N GLU A 402 -18.50 9.05 -14.87
CA GLU A 402 -18.54 9.31 -13.44
C GLU A 402 -17.66 8.31 -12.70
N VAL A 403 -16.85 8.79 -11.76
CA VAL A 403 -16.04 7.97 -10.86
C VAL A 403 -16.53 8.18 -9.43
N LYS A 404 -16.73 7.07 -8.71
CA LYS A 404 -17.11 7.05 -7.30
C LYS A 404 -15.85 7.20 -6.44
N GLU A 405 -15.68 8.36 -5.83
CA GLU A 405 -14.61 8.64 -4.89
C GLU A 405 -15.01 8.29 -3.46
N LEU A 406 -14.15 7.54 -2.78
CA LEU A 406 -14.19 7.35 -1.33
C LEU A 406 -12.85 7.82 -0.74
N VAL A 407 -12.76 9.11 -0.45
CA VAL A 407 -11.51 9.79 -0.11
C VAL A 407 -11.63 10.52 1.22
N MET A 408 -10.57 10.47 2.03
CA MET A 408 -10.52 11.18 3.31
C MET A 408 -10.32 12.69 3.09
N THR A 409 -11.33 13.49 3.40
CA THR A 409 -11.29 14.97 3.43
C THR A 409 -11.88 15.55 4.73
N GLY A 410 -12.34 14.70 5.64
CA GLY A 410 -12.96 15.08 6.91
C GLY A 410 -13.58 13.87 7.63
N PRO A 411 -14.01 14.02 8.90
CA PRO A 411 -14.54 12.92 9.71
C PRO A 411 -15.74 12.17 9.10
N THR A 412 -16.56 12.88 8.31
CA THR A 412 -17.78 12.34 7.69
C THR A 412 -17.59 12.03 6.20
N SER A 413 -16.41 12.27 5.62
CA SER A 413 -16.21 12.20 4.16
C SER A 413 -16.25 10.78 3.58
N LEU A 414 -16.34 9.76 4.44
CA LEU A 414 -16.38 8.35 4.05
C LEU A 414 -17.77 7.71 4.22
N GLU A 415 -18.78 8.49 4.62
CA GLU A 415 -20.15 7.99 4.82
C GLU A 415 -20.83 7.56 3.51
N SER A 416 -20.55 8.27 2.41
CA SER A 416 -21.08 7.98 1.08
C SER A 416 -20.05 8.22 -0.02
N ASP A 417 -20.28 7.64 -1.20
CA ASP A 417 -19.47 7.93 -2.38
C ASP A 417 -19.71 9.36 -2.87
N VAL A 418 -18.64 10.06 -3.23
CA VAL A 418 -18.70 11.32 -3.96
C VAL A 418 -18.60 11.02 -5.45
N ILE A 419 -19.58 11.44 -6.23
CA ILE A 419 -19.55 11.30 -7.69
C ILE A 419 -18.69 12.41 -8.27
N VAL A 420 -17.67 12.03 -9.03
CA VAL A 420 -16.72 12.95 -9.67
C VAL A 420 -16.69 12.71 -11.16
N ASN A 421 -16.97 13.76 -11.94
CA ASN A 421 -16.99 13.69 -13.41
C ASN A 421 -15.57 13.71 -13.97
N ALA A 422 -15.31 12.80 -14.90
CA ALA A 422 -14.11 12.82 -15.73
C ALA A 422 -14.08 14.06 -16.63
N ILE A 423 -12.91 14.68 -16.78
CA ILE A 423 -12.68 15.77 -17.73
C ILE A 423 -11.95 15.17 -18.94
N PRO A 424 -12.63 14.93 -20.07
CA PRO A 424 -12.01 14.30 -21.24
C PRO A 424 -10.91 15.22 -21.81
N PRO A 425 -9.80 14.65 -22.32
CA PRO A 425 -8.74 15.41 -22.97
C PRO A 425 -9.27 16.31 -24.08
N GLN A 426 -8.78 17.55 -24.15
CA GLN A 426 -9.05 18.47 -25.25
C GLN A 426 -7.91 18.48 -26.28
N VAL A 427 -6.70 18.09 -25.87
CA VAL A 427 -5.61 17.75 -26.78
C VAL A 427 -5.78 16.35 -27.37
N GLU A 428 -4.96 16.02 -28.36
CA GLU A 428 -4.93 14.71 -29.00
C GLU A 428 -4.76 13.56 -27.97
N HIS A 429 -5.56 12.50 -28.13
CA HIS A 429 -5.48 11.27 -27.35
C HIS A 429 -5.45 10.06 -28.30
N PRO A 430 -4.34 9.31 -28.39
CA PRO A 430 -4.13 8.28 -29.41
C PRO A 430 -4.77 6.92 -29.04
N GLY A 431 -5.43 6.84 -27.89
CA GLY A 431 -5.89 5.60 -27.27
C GLY A 431 -4.81 4.99 -26.37
N LEU A 432 -5.24 4.30 -25.30
CA LEU A 432 -4.35 3.81 -24.24
C LEU A 432 -3.32 2.79 -24.76
N LYS A 433 -3.71 1.97 -25.75
CA LYS A 433 -2.80 1.01 -26.38
C LYS A 433 -1.57 1.67 -27.00
N ILE A 434 -1.77 2.74 -27.78
CA ILE A 434 -0.68 3.49 -28.40
C ILE A 434 0.04 4.30 -27.32
N LEU A 435 -0.72 5.01 -26.47
CA LEU A 435 -0.17 5.87 -25.42
C LEU A 435 0.82 5.14 -24.50
N TRP A 436 0.54 3.89 -24.12
CA TRP A 436 1.33 3.11 -23.17
C TRP A 436 2.41 2.23 -23.81
N ASN A 437 2.21 1.73 -25.03
CA ASN A 437 3.13 0.77 -25.64
C ASN A 437 4.07 1.36 -26.70
N GLU A 438 3.69 2.46 -27.35
CA GLU A 438 4.53 3.07 -28.38
C GLU A 438 5.80 3.67 -27.78
N LYS A 439 6.95 3.41 -28.40
CA LYS A 439 8.27 3.89 -27.94
C LYS A 439 8.84 4.99 -28.82
N ASP A 440 8.23 5.28 -29.97
CA ASP A 440 8.63 6.38 -30.82
C ASP A 440 8.50 7.73 -30.08
N ARG A 441 9.52 8.59 -30.21
CA ARG A 441 9.52 9.96 -29.68
C ARG A 441 8.40 10.82 -30.27
N SER A 442 7.84 10.44 -31.42
CA SER A 442 6.69 11.13 -32.01
C SER A 442 5.49 11.19 -31.05
N ILE A 443 5.28 10.18 -30.19
CA ILE A 443 4.19 10.15 -29.21
C ILE A 443 4.49 11.02 -27.98
N ASP A 444 5.76 11.33 -27.68
CA ASP A 444 6.14 12.04 -26.45
C ASP A 444 5.56 13.45 -26.40
N ASN A 445 5.42 14.12 -27.55
CA ASN A 445 4.75 15.41 -27.63
C ASN A 445 3.28 15.32 -27.20
N ILE A 446 2.59 14.24 -27.54
CA ILE A 446 1.21 13.98 -27.14
C ILE A 446 1.15 13.68 -25.64
N ARG A 447 2.04 12.81 -25.14
CA ARG A 447 2.16 12.51 -23.70
C ARG A 447 2.34 13.77 -22.87
N TRP A 448 3.27 14.65 -23.27
CA TRP A 448 3.52 15.91 -22.58
C TRP A 448 2.38 16.91 -22.74
N SER A 449 1.67 16.91 -23.87
CA SER A 449 0.47 17.75 -24.05
C SER A 449 -0.64 17.33 -23.09
N LEU A 450 -0.88 16.03 -22.91
CA LEU A 450 -1.84 15.51 -21.93
C LEU A 450 -1.45 15.88 -20.49
N VAL A 451 -0.18 15.73 -20.13
CA VAL A 451 0.35 16.17 -18.83
C VAL A 451 0.12 17.68 -18.66
N GLY A 452 0.51 18.47 -19.65
CA GLY A 452 0.41 19.91 -19.66
C GLY A 452 -1.03 20.43 -19.55
N GLU A 453 -1.99 19.80 -20.22
CA GLU A 453 -3.42 20.12 -20.07
C GLU A 453 -3.89 19.90 -18.62
N ALA A 454 -3.57 18.73 -18.05
CA ALA A 454 -4.03 18.34 -16.72
C ALA A 454 -3.50 19.25 -15.59
N VAL A 455 -2.27 19.76 -15.72
CA VAL A 455 -1.67 20.72 -14.76
C VAL A 455 -1.75 22.17 -15.22
N GLN A 456 -2.32 22.42 -16.41
CA GLN A 456 -2.44 23.72 -17.08
C GLN A 456 -1.08 24.43 -17.31
N ILE A 457 -0.06 23.69 -17.74
CA ILE A 457 1.29 24.22 -18.00
C ILE A 457 1.72 23.81 -19.42
N SER A 458 2.23 24.75 -20.21
CA SER A 458 2.74 24.44 -21.54
C SER A 458 3.91 23.45 -21.48
N PRO A 459 3.93 22.38 -22.31
CA PRO A 459 5.07 21.46 -22.41
C PRO A 459 6.41 22.17 -22.59
N THR A 460 6.42 23.29 -23.33
CA THR A 460 7.64 24.08 -23.61
C THR A 460 8.30 24.66 -22.35
N LEU A 461 7.51 24.94 -21.30
CA LEU A 461 8.04 25.36 -20.00
C LEU A 461 8.57 24.16 -19.22
N ILE A 462 7.87 23.02 -19.29
CA ILE A 462 8.26 21.79 -18.58
C ILE A 462 9.63 21.30 -19.06
N TYR A 463 9.90 21.36 -20.37
CA TYR A 463 11.18 20.94 -20.97
C TYR A 463 12.40 21.72 -20.49
N ARG A 464 12.22 22.87 -19.84
CA ARG A 464 13.33 23.67 -19.29
C ARG A 464 13.79 23.17 -17.93
N LEU A 465 13.00 22.34 -17.26
CA LEU A 465 13.28 21.85 -15.93
C LEU A 465 14.26 20.67 -15.95
N PRO A 466 15.13 20.52 -14.94
CA PRO A 466 15.88 19.30 -14.73
C PRO A 466 14.92 18.11 -14.56
N ALA A 467 15.16 17.01 -15.27
CA ALA A 467 14.21 15.88 -15.35
C ALA A 467 13.75 15.36 -13.97
N HIS A 468 14.69 15.16 -13.05
CA HIS A 468 14.42 14.74 -11.67
C HIS A 468 13.63 15.73 -10.79
N LEU A 469 13.50 16.99 -11.21
CA LEU A 469 12.75 18.03 -10.50
C LEU A 469 11.45 18.41 -11.20
N ILE A 470 11.08 17.73 -12.29
CA ILE A 470 9.80 17.96 -12.97
C ILE A 470 8.64 17.66 -12.02
N VAL A 471 8.61 16.50 -11.36
CA VAL A 471 7.52 16.12 -10.44
C VAL A 471 7.30 17.16 -9.33
N PRO A 472 8.32 17.56 -8.53
CA PRO A 472 8.11 18.54 -7.47
C PRO A 472 7.74 19.94 -8.01
N SER A 473 8.25 20.32 -9.19
CA SER A 473 7.93 21.61 -9.81
C SER A 473 6.47 21.65 -10.31
N LEU A 474 6.02 20.61 -11.01
CA LEU A 474 4.62 20.50 -11.45
C LEU A 474 3.66 20.46 -10.27
N ALA A 475 4.01 19.71 -9.22
CA ALA A 475 3.19 19.61 -8.02
C ALA A 475 3.02 20.96 -7.31
N LEU A 476 4.11 21.72 -7.13
CA LEU A 476 4.05 23.02 -6.49
C LEU A 476 3.27 24.03 -7.34
N SER A 477 3.55 24.13 -8.64
CA SER A 477 2.81 25.00 -9.55
C SER A 477 1.31 24.66 -9.58
N TYR A 478 0.97 23.36 -9.60
CA TYR A 478 -0.42 22.92 -9.54
C TYR A 478 -1.10 23.36 -8.24
N LEU A 479 -0.47 23.15 -7.08
CA LEU A 479 -1.03 23.51 -5.78
C LEU A 479 -1.29 25.02 -5.66
N LEU A 480 -0.35 25.85 -6.10
CA LEU A 480 -0.51 27.31 -6.08
C LEU A 480 -1.68 27.75 -6.98
N LYS A 481 -1.82 27.17 -8.17
CA LYS A 481 -2.97 27.41 -9.07
C LYS A 481 -4.31 26.97 -8.48
N GLN A 482 -4.32 25.89 -7.69
CA GLN A 482 -5.53 25.46 -6.98
C GLN A 482 -5.81 26.29 -5.72
N GLY A 483 -5.07 27.38 -5.48
CA GLY A 483 -5.31 28.31 -4.39
C GLY A 483 -4.76 27.87 -3.04
N LEU A 484 -3.73 27.00 -3.01
CA LEU A 484 -3.03 26.67 -1.76
C LEU A 484 -2.40 27.94 -1.17
N VAL A 485 -2.84 28.31 0.03
CA VAL A 485 -2.34 29.49 0.74
C VAL A 485 -1.07 29.13 1.52
N VAL A 486 0.06 29.54 0.98
CA VAL A 486 1.40 29.36 1.57
C VAL A 486 2.20 30.65 1.53
N SER A 487 3.09 30.82 2.50
CA SER A 487 4.04 31.94 2.52
C SER A 487 5.19 31.69 1.54
N LYS A 488 5.83 32.76 1.05
CA LYS A 488 7.02 32.65 0.19
C LYS A 488 8.11 31.78 0.82
N TRP A 489 8.39 31.94 2.11
CA TRP A 489 9.40 31.13 2.79
C TRP A 489 9.02 29.63 2.90
N GLU A 490 7.72 29.28 2.88
CA GLU A 490 7.28 27.88 2.84
C GLU A 490 7.55 27.27 1.46
N ILE A 491 7.42 28.08 0.40
CA ILE A 491 7.83 27.72 -0.97
C ILE A 491 9.35 27.53 -1.02
N ASP A 492 10.12 28.46 -0.45
CA ASP A 492 11.59 28.38 -0.42
C ASP A 492 12.06 27.11 0.30
N ALA A 493 11.38 26.70 1.38
CA ALA A 493 11.67 25.48 2.13
C ALA A 493 11.46 24.21 1.30
N VAL A 494 10.31 24.05 0.65
CA VAL A 494 10.02 22.85 -0.16
C VAL A 494 10.95 22.77 -1.37
N LEU A 495 11.19 23.89 -2.05
CA LEU A 495 12.09 23.95 -3.21
C LEU A 495 13.53 23.60 -2.84
N SER A 496 14.08 24.27 -1.82
CA SER A 496 15.45 24.01 -1.39
C SER A 496 15.63 22.56 -0.89
N SER A 497 14.62 21.98 -0.22
CA SER A 497 14.68 20.58 0.20
C SER A 497 14.76 19.61 -0.98
N ALA A 498 13.95 19.82 -2.03
CA ALA A 498 13.95 18.99 -3.22
C ALA A 498 15.25 19.11 -4.02
N ILE A 499 15.79 20.32 -4.14
CA ILE A 499 17.02 20.60 -4.89
C ILE A 499 18.24 19.98 -4.21
N VAL A 500 18.39 20.19 -2.90
CA VAL A 500 19.58 19.76 -2.14
C VAL A 500 19.62 18.24 -1.98
N LEU A 501 18.46 17.57 -1.92
CA LEU A 501 18.37 16.14 -1.61
C LEU A 501 19.22 15.26 -2.53
N ARG A 502 19.35 15.61 -3.80
CA ARG A 502 20.06 14.79 -4.78
C ARG A 502 21.50 14.50 -4.37
N GLU A 503 22.20 15.51 -3.84
CA GLU A 503 23.63 15.43 -3.48
C GLU A 503 23.88 14.82 -2.09
N LEU A 504 22.84 14.64 -1.27
CA LEU A 504 22.97 14.07 0.07
C LEU A 504 22.99 12.54 0.03
N SER A 505 23.93 11.93 0.74
CA SER A 505 23.95 10.48 0.93
C SER A 505 22.90 10.03 1.97
N PRO A 506 22.50 8.74 1.96
CA PRO A 506 21.69 8.16 3.03
C PRO A 506 22.25 8.41 4.44
N ASP A 507 23.58 8.37 4.61
CA ASP A 507 24.22 8.64 5.90
C ASP A 507 24.10 10.11 6.32
N ASN A 508 24.20 11.05 5.38
CA ASN A 508 23.97 12.46 5.65
C ASN A 508 22.54 12.68 6.15
N LEU A 509 21.55 12.11 5.46
CA LEU A 509 20.12 12.24 5.80
C LEU A 509 19.79 11.57 7.15
N LYS A 510 20.32 10.38 7.38
CA LYS A 510 20.16 9.65 8.64
C LYS A 510 20.63 10.46 9.84
N SER A 511 21.74 11.21 9.70
CA SER A 511 22.31 12.06 10.73
C SER A 511 21.47 13.30 11.08
N LEU A 512 20.51 13.68 10.21
CA LEU A 512 19.61 14.79 10.49
C LEU A 512 18.74 14.49 11.72
N PRO A 513 18.51 15.48 12.60
CA PRO A 513 17.66 15.28 13.77
C PRO A 513 16.18 15.26 13.38
N LEU A 514 15.38 14.45 14.07
CA LEU A 514 13.92 14.55 13.99
C LEU A 514 13.47 15.73 14.86
N LYS A 515 13.31 16.90 14.24
CA LYS A 515 12.78 18.11 14.90
C LYS A 515 11.56 18.60 14.15
N ILE A 516 10.44 18.68 14.86
CA ILE A 516 9.19 19.22 14.32
C ILE A 516 9.07 20.66 14.82
N PRO A 517 9.18 21.68 13.94
CA PRO A 517 9.07 23.08 14.34
C PRO A 517 7.64 23.45 14.75
N ASP A 518 6.64 22.88 14.10
CA ASP A 518 5.21 23.04 14.40
C ASP A 518 4.39 21.98 13.64
N THR A 519 3.09 21.84 13.96
CA THR A 519 2.21 20.87 13.30
C THR A 519 1.89 21.24 11.84
N ARG A 520 2.01 22.52 11.46
CA ARG A 520 1.75 22.98 10.09
C ARG A 520 2.80 22.44 9.12
N SER A 521 4.06 22.28 9.54
CA SER A 521 5.11 21.69 8.70
C SER A 521 4.75 20.26 8.25
N ILE A 522 4.23 19.42 9.14
CA ILE A 522 3.81 18.03 8.81
C ILE A 522 2.59 18.03 7.87
N ARG A 523 1.61 18.90 8.13
CA ARG A 523 0.39 19.01 7.33
C ARG A 523 0.72 19.48 5.90
N LEU A 524 1.57 20.50 5.76
CA LEU A 524 2.06 20.97 4.46
C LEU A 524 2.82 19.89 3.69
N GLN A 525 3.74 19.20 4.36
CA GLN A 525 4.49 18.11 3.76
C GLN A 525 3.57 16.98 3.27
N THR A 526 2.50 16.68 4.01
CA THR A 526 1.48 15.71 3.59
C THR A 526 0.80 16.15 2.30
N ILE A 527 0.44 17.43 2.16
CA ILE A 527 -0.11 17.97 0.91
C ILE A 527 0.91 17.83 -0.23
N PHE A 528 2.15 18.27 -0.04
CA PHE A 528 3.18 18.21 -1.09
C PHE A 528 3.46 16.78 -1.56
N THR A 529 3.72 15.86 -0.64
CA THR A 529 4.08 14.46 -0.96
C THR A 529 2.93 13.68 -1.59
N ARG A 530 1.68 13.97 -1.21
CA ARG A 530 0.50 13.40 -1.88
C ARG A 530 0.29 13.99 -3.27
N THR A 531 0.62 15.25 -3.48
CA THR A 531 0.63 15.84 -4.84
C THR A 531 1.72 15.22 -5.70
N TYR A 532 2.92 14.96 -5.17
CA TYR A 532 3.96 14.22 -5.90
C TYR A 532 3.43 12.86 -6.36
N ALA A 533 2.77 12.11 -5.47
CA ALA A 533 2.15 10.84 -5.81
C ALA A 533 1.12 10.99 -6.95
N CYS A 534 0.28 12.02 -6.90
CA CYS A 534 -0.74 12.25 -7.93
C CYS A 534 -0.14 12.68 -9.28
N ILE A 535 0.94 13.45 -9.28
CA ILE A 535 1.69 13.79 -10.50
C ILE A 535 2.37 12.54 -11.08
N ILE A 536 2.94 11.66 -10.25
CA ILE A 536 3.48 10.37 -10.73
C ILE A 536 2.37 9.54 -11.39
N ILE A 537 1.17 9.49 -10.80
CA ILE A 537 0.01 8.81 -11.40
C ILE A 537 -0.33 9.41 -12.76
N LEU A 538 -0.37 10.75 -12.87
CA LEU A 538 -0.60 11.44 -14.14
C LEU A 538 0.45 11.07 -15.18
N LEU A 539 1.75 11.10 -14.83
CA LEU A 539 2.81 10.71 -15.77
C LEU A 539 2.66 9.27 -16.24
N GLN A 540 2.30 8.35 -15.34
CA GLN A 540 2.06 6.93 -15.66
C GLN A 540 0.85 6.75 -16.56
N VAL A 541 -0.24 7.48 -16.32
CA VAL A 541 -1.45 7.43 -17.15
C VAL A 541 -1.21 7.98 -18.56
N CYS A 542 -0.35 8.99 -18.67
CA CYS A 542 0.10 9.54 -19.95
C CYS A 542 1.18 8.69 -20.65
N GLY A 543 1.44 7.46 -20.20
CA GLY A 543 2.40 6.56 -20.87
C GLY A 543 3.87 6.79 -20.50
N ASN A 544 4.15 7.37 -19.34
CA ASN A 544 5.50 7.60 -18.80
C ASN A 544 6.43 8.41 -19.74
N PRO A 545 6.15 9.70 -19.97
CA PRO A 545 7.02 10.57 -20.78
C PRO A 545 8.40 10.86 -20.15
N LEU A 546 8.67 10.32 -18.95
CA LEU A 546 9.95 10.35 -18.27
C LEU A 546 10.35 8.95 -17.81
N PRO A 547 11.64 8.59 -17.86
CA PRO A 547 12.16 7.39 -17.22
C PRO A 547 11.84 7.36 -15.72
N PHE A 548 11.61 6.16 -15.18
CA PHE A 548 11.23 5.99 -13.79
C PHE A 548 12.25 6.60 -12.81
N ASP A 549 13.54 6.44 -13.09
CA ASP A 549 14.66 6.95 -12.29
C ASP A 549 14.61 8.48 -12.10
N ASN A 550 13.91 9.22 -12.96
CA ASN A 550 13.71 10.66 -12.80
C ASN A 550 12.46 10.99 -11.97
N ILE A 551 11.42 10.17 -12.03
CA ILE A 551 10.15 10.45 -11.33
C ILE A 551 10.09 9.87 -9.92
N VAL A 552 10.99 8.93 -9.58
CA VAL A 552 11.02 8.30 -8.26
C VAL A 552 11.26 9.34 -7.14
N ALA A 553 10.50 9.23 -6.06
CA ALA A 553 10.46 10.22 -5.00
C ALA A 553 11.76 10.29 -4.16
N THR A 554 12.67 9.33 -4.29
CA THR A 554 14.01 9.39 -3.65
C THR A 554 14.85 10.58 -4.12
N ASN A 555 14.48 11.19 -5.26
CA ASN A 555 15.16 12.36 -5.81
C ASN A 555 14.77 13.68 -5.12
N TYR A 556 13.58 13.79 -4.53
CA TYR A 556 13.04 15.08 -4.06
C TYR A 556 12.20 15.03 -2.77
N GLN A 557 11.96 13.84 -2.19
CA GLN A 557 11.24 13.69 -0.92
C GLN A 557 12.15 13.13 0.16
N ASP A 558 12.59 14.00 1.06
CA ASP A 558 13.11 13.60 2.37
C ASP A 558 12.46 14.41 3.50
N GLY A 559 12.02 13.66 4.49
CA GLY A 559 11.23 14.15 5.60
C GLY A 559 11.96 15.12 6.52
N LYS A 560 13.11 14.68 7.03
CA LYS A 560 13.92 15.43 7.98
C LYS A 560 14.56 16.64 7.32
N LEU A 561 15.02 16.48 6.08
CA LEU A 561 15.57 17.58 5.28
C LEU A 561 14.53 18.67 5.06
N PHE A 562 13.28 18.30 4.71
CA PHE A 562 12.20 19.28 4.61
C PHE A 562 11.98 20.04 5.93
N LEU A 563 11.90 19.34 7.06
CA LEU A 563 11.71 19.99 8.37
C LEU A 563 12.88 20.92 8.75
N LEU A 564 14.11 20.55 8.39
CA LEU A 564 15.30 21.40 8.56
C LEU A 564 15.18 22.66 7.70
N LYS A 565 14.92 22.52 6.40
CA LYS A 565 14.79 23.66 5.47
C LYS A 565 13.59 24.55 5.82
N TYR A 566 12.50 23.96 6.31
CA TYR A 566 11.35 24.70 6.85
C TYR A 566 11.74 25.57 8.04
N THR A 567 12.50 25.01 8.98
CA THR A 567 12.99 25.75 10.16
C THR A 567 13.93 26.88 9.75
N ASP A 568 14.89 26.62 8.86
CA ASP A 568 15.82 27.63 8.37
C ASP A 568 15.09 28.77 7.62
N ALA A 569 14.14 28.44 6.74
CA ALA A 569 13.38 29.43 5.98
C ALA A 569 12.47 30.27 6.89
N LYS A 570 11.79 29.63 7.86
CA LYS A 570 10.98 30.32 8.88
C LYS A 570 11.80 31.32 9.71
N ASN A 571 13.07 31.02 9.96
CA ASN A 571 14.00 31.90 10.65
C ASN A 571 14.63 32.98 9.74
N GLY A 572 14.18 33.11 8.49
CA GLY A 572 14.65 34.15 7.57
C GLY A 572 16.04 33.89 6.98
N CYS A 573 16.48 32.63 6.91
CA CYS A 573 17.75 32.30 6.24
C CYS A 573 17.71 32.69 4.76
N SER A 574 18.85 33.14 4.22
CA SER A 574 18.96 33.49 2.81
C SER A 574 18.82 32.27 1.90
N ILE A 575 18.39 32.48 0.65
CA ILE A 575 18.33 31.42 -0.38
C ILE A 575 19.68 30.73 -0.55
N SER A 576 20.78 31.50 -0.46
CA SER A 576 22.14 30.94 -0.50
C SER A 576 22.35 29.91 0.60
N LYS A 577 21.97 30.20 1.85
CA LYS A 577 22.04 29.23 2.95
C LYS A 577 21.10 28.04 2.75
N LEU A 578 19.86 28.28 2.31
CA LEU A 578 18.91 27.20 2.03
C LEU A 578 19.42 26.25 0.95
N CYS A 579 20.20 26.75 -0.02
CA CYS A 579 20.84 25.99 -1.09
C CYS A 579 22.24 25.47 -0.72
N ASP A 580 22.60 25.44 0.57
CA ASP A 580 23.91 25.00 1.09
C ASP A 580 25.10 25.76 0.50
N TYR A 581 24.90 27.03 0.15
CA TYR A 581 25.88 27.93 -0.46
C TYR A 581 26.43 27.46 -1.82
N LYS A 582 25.75 26.52 -2.48
CA LYS A 582 26.18 25.97 -3.77
C LYS A 582 25.56 26.74 -4.93
N VAL A 583 26.42 27.17 -5.87
CA VAL A 583 26.01 28.00 -7.02
C VAL A 583 25.01 27.28 -7.90
N ASN A 584 25.26 26.01 -8.25
CA ASN A 584 24.35 25.18 -9.05
C ASN A 584 22.96 25.03 -8.42
N HIS A 585 22.88 24.90 -7.09
CA HIS A 585 21.61 24.84 -6.37
C HIS A 585 20.86 26.15 -6.43
N ILE A 586 21.54 27.30 -6.28
CA ILE A 586 20.93 28.63 -6.37
C ILE A 586 20.42 28.89 -7.79
N GLU A 587 21.19 28.54 -8.82
CA GLU A 587 20.77 28.64 -10.22
C GLU A 587 19.53 27.79 -10.50
N THR A 588 19.52 26.55 -10.01
CA THR A 588 18.36 25.65 -10.13
C THR A 588 17.14 26.18 -9.37
N PHE A 589 17.36 26.77 -8.19
CA PHE A 589 16.30 27.40 -7.40
C PHE A 589 15.65 28.57 -8.14
N ASN A 590 16.46 29.45 -8.73
CA ASN A 590 15.98 30.57 -9.54
C ASN A 590 15.22 30.08 -10.78
N LEU A 591 15.77 29.08 -11.49
CA LEU A 591 15.12 28.46 -12.64
C LEU A 591 13.71 27.92 -12.30
N ILE A 592 13.56 27.21 -11.18
CA ILE A 592 12.26 26.67 -10.76
C ILE A 592 11.33 27.79 -10.30
N THR A 593 11.85 28.82 -9.63
CA THR A 593 11.06 29.99 -9.22
C THR A 593 10.51 30.74 -10.43
N ASP A 594 11.32 30.93 -11.47
CA ASP A 594 10.90 31.54 -12.74
C ASP A 594 9.86 30.66 -13.44
N PHE A 595 10.05 29.33 -13.42
CA PHE A 595 9.06 28.39 -13.95
C PHE A 595 7.71 28.50 -13.21
N ILE A 596 7.71 28.53 -11.88
CA ILE A 596 6.47 28.66 -11.08
C ILE A 596 5.78 29.99 -11.38
N SER A 597 6.56 31.07 -11.51
CA SER A 597 6.03 32.40 -11.82
C SER A 597 5.45 32.48 -13.23
N ALA A 598 6.07 31.83 -14.21
CA ALA A 598 5.57 31.75 -15.59
C ALA A 598 4.41 30.76 -15.75
N ALA A 599 4.30 29.79 -14.83
CA ALA A 599 3.22 28.82 -14.81
C ALA A 599 1.95 29.43 -14.20
N SER A 600 2.07 30.21 -13.12
CA SER A 600 0.97 30.85 -12.39
C SER A 600 0.20 31.84 -13.26
#